data_AF-A0A7C6Z4V5-F1
#
_entry.id   AF-A0A7C6Z4V5-F1
#
_cell.length_a   1.000
_cell.length_b   1.000
_cell.length_c   1.000
_cell.angle_alpha   90.00
_cell.angle_beta   90.00
_cell.angle_gamma   90.00
#
_symmetry.space_group_name_H-M   'P 1'
#
loop_
_entity.id
_entity.type
_entity.pdbx_description
1 polymer ?
#
loop_
_entity_poly.entity_id
_entity_poly.type
_entity_poly.pdbx_seq_one_letter_code
_entity_poly.pdbx_strand_id
1 'polypeptide(L)' 'MPNLRSAMYAHTAQRGEMPVKHGKNPTRRQKELIKARRLNPDSWMVTKDTPTEMEIVHRITDSVRVIRK' A
#
# COMPACT_ATOMS: atom_id res chain seq x y z
N MET A 1 5.67 -2.58 28.16
CA MET A 1 4.52 -2.03 27.42
C MET A 1 4.79 -2.21 25.93
N PRO A 2 4.29 -3.28 25.29
CA PRO A 2 4.48 -3.46 23.86
C PRO A 2 3.51 -2.56 23.08
N ASN A 3 4.04 -1.92 22.07
CA ASN A 3 3.44 -0.87 21.28
C ASN A 3 2.34 -1.50 20.40
N LEU A 4 1.20 -0.83 20.25
CA LEU A 4 0.01 -1.24 19.46
C LEU A 4 0.26 -1.61 17.99
N ARG A 5 1.51 -1.55 17.50
CA ARG A 5 1.91 -1.92 16.14
C ARG A 5 2.27 -3.40 15.98
N SER A 6 2.38 -4.18 17.07
CA SER A 6 2.71 -5.61 17.04
C SER A 6 1.51 -6.56 17.13
N ALA A 7 0.32 -6.08 17.51
CA ALA A 7 -0.85 -6.95 17.72
C ALA A 7 -1.55 -7.37 16.39
N MET A 8 -1.29 -6.68 15.27
CA MET A 8 -1.89 -6.97 13.96
C MET A 8 -1.04 -7.90 13.06
N TYR A 9 -0.09 -8.64 13.61
CA TYR A 9 0.71 -9.63 12.86
C TYR A 9 0.75 -11.03 13.50
N ALA A 10 0.02 -11.28 14.60
CA ALA A 10 0.12 -12.50 15.40
C ALA A 10 -0.77 -13.68 14.95
N HIS A 11 -1.21 -13.74 13.67
CA HIS A 11 -2.12 -14.79 13.20
C HIS A 11 -1.73 -15.49 11.89
N THR A 12 -0.49 -15.39 11.42
CA THR A 12 -0.06 -16.12 10.21
C THR A 12 1.34 -16.70 10.37
N ALA A 13 1.48 -17.64 11.31
CA ALA A 13 2.60 -18.55 11.38
C ALA A 13 2.11 -19.96 10.99
N GLN A 14 2.26 -20.34 9.71
CA GLN A 14 2.63 -21.67 9.23
C GLN A 14 2.57 -21.74 7.70
N ARG A 15 3.70 -22.19 7.12
CA ARG A 15 4.01 -22.43 5.69
C ARG A 15 4.57 -21.24 4.92
N GLY A 16 5.89 -21.33 4.67
CA GLY A 16 6.59 -20.87 3.47
C GLY A 16 6.36 -19.41 3.05
N GLU A 17 7.33 -18.56 3.39
CA GLU A 17 7.62 -17.30 2.67
C GLU A 17 6.40 -16.40 2.38
N MET A 18 6.00 -15.56 3.35
CA MET A 18 5.12 -14.43 3.04
C MET A 18 5.95 -13.14 2.97
N PRO A 19 6.10 -12.51 1.79
CA PRO A 19 6.72 -11.21 1.72
C PRO A 19 5.80 -10.28 2.49
N VAL A 20 6.38 -9.53 3.42
CA VAL A 20 5.67 -8.51 4.16
C VAL A 20 4.89 -7.70 3.13
N LYS A 21 3.56 -7.67 3.24
CA LYS A 21 2.66 -6.90 2.34
C LYS A 21 2.85 -5.40 2.58
N HIS A 22 4.09 -4.94 2.63
CA HIS A 22 4.47 -3.57 2.46
C HIS A 22 4.26 -3.26 0.98
N GLY A 23 3.10 -2.74 0.62
CA GLY A 23 2.94 -2.00 -0.62
C GLY A 23 4.15 -1.08 -0.84
N LYS A 24 4.63 -1.00 -2.07
CA LYS A 24 5.88 -0.30 -2.37
C LYS A 24 5.65 1.20 -2.24
N ASN A 25 6.67 1.91 -1.76
CA ASN A 25 6.66 3.37 -1.83
C ASN A 25 6.45 3.77 -3.30
N PRO A 26 5.47 4.65 -3.61
CA PRO A 26 5.18 5.01 -4.98
C PRO A 26 6.43 5.63 -5.64
N THR A 27 6.73 5.20 -6.86
CA THR A 27 7.79 5.80 -7.70
C THR A 27 7.42 7.22 -8.11
N ARG A 28 8.37 8.03 -8.59
CA ARG A 28 8.14 9.45 -8.94
C ARG A 28 6.93 9.65 -9.86
N ARG A 29 6.80 8.83 -10.91
CA ARG A 29 5.66 8.84 -11.85
C ARG A 29 4.34 8.47 -11.19
N GLN A 30 4.35 7.51 -10.26
CA GLN A 30 3.15 7.11 -9.51
C GLN A 30 2.74 8.22 -8.52
N LYS A 31 3.70 8.89 -7.87
CA LYS A 31 3.42 10.06 -7.03
C LYS A 31 2.77 11.19 -7.82
N GLU A 32 3.21 11.43 -9.04
CA GLU A 32 2.61 12.42 -9.95
C GLU A 32 1.16 12.05 -10.30
N LEU A 33 0.88 10.78 -10.61
CA LEU A 33 -0.49 10.29 -10.87
C LEU A 33 -1.40 10.45 -9.63
N ILE A 34 -0.90 10.10 -8.44
CA ILE A 34 -1.63 10.24 -7.18
C ILE A 34 -1.91 11.73 -6.91
N LYS A 35 -0.91 12.60 -7.09
CA LYS A 35 -1.07 14.06 -6.97
C LYS A 35 -2.06 14.63 -7.98
N ALA A 36 -2.04 14.16 -9.23
CA ALA A 36 -3.01 14.57 -10.26
C ALA A 36 -4.45 14.22 -9.86
N ARG A 37 -4.65 13.15 -9.08
CA ARG A 37 -5.94 12.76 -8.50
C ARG A 37 -6.25 13.44 -7.16
N ARG A 38 -5.48 14.48 -6.77
CA ARG A 38 -5.58 15.22 -5.49
C ARG A 38 -5.42 14.32 -4.26
N LEU A 39 -4.62 13.27 -4.36
CA LEU A 39 -4.31 12.36 -3.25
C LEU A 39 -2.90 12.63 -2.73
N ASN A 40 -2.67 12.34 -1.43
CA ASN A 40 -1.37 12.52 -0.80
C ASN A 40 -0.49 11.26 -0.93
N PRO A 41 0.52 11.23 -1.81
CA PRO A 41 1.33 10.04 -2.06
C PRO A 41 2.11 9.49 -0.86
N ASP A 42 2.27 10.24 0.23
CA ASP A 42 2.96 9.74 1.43
C ASP A 42 2.06 8.83 2.28
N SER A 43 0.75 9.02 2.18
CA SER A 43 -0.27 8.22 2.87
C SER A 43 -0.75 7.01 2.07
N TRP A 44 -0.39 6.92 0.78
CA TRP A 44 -0.80 5.85 -0.13
C TRP A 44 0.41 5.01 -0.58
N MET A 45 0.27 3.70 -0.51
CA MET A 45 1.25 2.72 -1.00
C MET A 45 0.73 2.05 -2.26
N VAL A 46 1.59 1.76 -3.22
CA VAL A 46 1.18 1.06 -4.45
C VAL A 46 1.28 -0.45 -4.20
N THR A 47 0.16 -1.16 -4.36
CA THR A 47 0.10 -2.62 -4.24
C THR A 47 0.28 -3.29 -5.59
N LYS A 48 -0.34 -2.72 -6.64
CA LYS A 48 -0.32 -3.25 -7.99
C LYS A 48 -0.18 -2.09 -8.97
N ASP A 49 0.74 -2.24 -9.91
CA ASP A 49 0.94 -1.26 -10.97
C ASP A 49 0.92 -1.98 -12.30
N THR A 50 -0.19 -1.88 -13.02
CA THR A 50 -0.32 -2.39 -14.39
C THR A 50 -0.33 -1.22 -15.38
N PRO A 51 -0.11 -1.46 -16.68
CA PRO A 51 -0.17 -0.40 -17.69
C PRO A 51 -1.53 0.28 -17.78
N THR A 52 -2.61 -0.41 -17.42
CA THR A 52 -4.00 0.06 -17.49
C THR A 52 -4.53 0.60 -16.17
N GLU A 53 -4.10 0.04 -15.03
CA GLU A 53 -4.61 0.39 -13.71
C GLU A 53 -3.52 0.32 -12.63
N MET A 54 -3.65 1.19 -11.64
CA MET A 54 -2.76 1.27 -10.49
C MET A 54 -3.60 1.14 -9.22
N GLU A 55 -3.39 0.07 -8.47
CA GLU A 55 -4.01 -0.13 -7.17
C GLU A 55 -3.13 0.47 -6.07
N ILE A 56 -3.75 1.28 -5.23
CA ILE A 56 -3.14 1.92 -4.07
C ILE A 56 -3.89 1.55 -2.80
N VAL A 57 -3.16 1.40 -1.70
CA VAL A 57 -3.71 1.15 -0.37
C VAL A 57 -3.29 2.26 0.59
N HIS A 58 -4.23 2.70 1.43
CA HIS A 58 -3.96 3.69 2.45
C HIS A 58 -3.27 3.06 3.66
N ARG A 59 -2.20 3.70 4.16
CA ARG A 59 -1.31 3.13 5.19
C ARG A 59 -1.95 2.94 6.56
N ILE A 60 -3.00 3.71 6.86
CA ILE A 60 -3.60 3.80 8.20
C ILE A 60 -4.96 3.11 8.23
N THR A 61 -5.73 3.23 7.14
CA THR A 61 -7.13 2.79 7.09
C THR A 61 -7.32 1.55 6.22
N ASP A 62 -6.22 1.01 5.68
CA ASP A 62 -6.20 -0.11 4.72
C ASP A 62 -7.15 0.06 3.53
N SER A 63 -7.53 1.31 3.23
CA SER A 63 -8.46 1.62 2.17
C SER A 63 -7.80 1.41 0.82
N VAL A 64 -8.40 0.57 -0.03
CA VAL A 64 -7.89 0.29 -1.38
C VAL A 64 -8.60 1.20 -2.38
N ARG A 65 -7.83 1.78 -3.31
CA ARG A 65 -8.36 2.54 -4.45
C ARG A 65 -7.66 2.11 -5.72
N VAL A 66 -8.42 2.07 -6.82
CA VAL A 66 -7.90 1.76 -8.15
C VAL A 66 -7.89 3.04 -8.97
N ILE A 67 -6.72 3.44 -9.45
CA ILE A 67 -6.51 4.56 -10.35
C ILE A 67 -6.31 3.99 -11.75
N ARG A 68 -7.30 4.19 -12.63
CA ARG A 68 -7.15 3.91 -14.07
C ARG A 68 -6.25 4.99 -14.69
N LYS A 69 -5.25 4.55 -15.46
CA LYS A 69 -4.27 5.41 -16.13
C LYS A 69 -4.86 6.03 -17.39
#